data_AF-A0A4P9WQ21-F1
#
_entry.id   AF-A0A4P9WQ21-F1
#
_cell.length_a   1.000
_cell.length_b   1.000
_cell.length_c   1.000
_cell.angle_alpha   90.00
_cell.angle_beta   90.00
_cell.angle_gamma   90.00
#
_symmetry.space_group_name_H-M   'P 1'
#
loop_
_entity.id
_entity.type
_entity.pdbx_description
1 polymer ?
#
loop_
_entity_poly.entity_id
_entity_poly.type
_entity_poly.pdbx_seq_one_letter_code
_entity_poly.pdbx_strand_id
1 'polypeptide(L)'
;MAIRARAPITIERLMKHLPPPSYDSRSFVSSRKSSTRSRISQPRASDLAFMCRVLAKEVEPISYRTRCAKRYCRAITVAESANEADRCLLTAVSSPDHRRPVAGHAGRVIDDLLEQMRIDLATIEEQLSIAYPLVRHATLEEDLRIMKMDIATFVGDRSHWRMSAEFYWAAYDAASPLFADRFDGLNSLTAIFVNHHISPPYADDLAFMCDILESNAERVLHRVQCGRSLAQLMRRVDDNKVASKLCRHAIGVAGNAPGGDYYSTIRVSGSQKCTGDLIDDAVVILRGLLALSEAAEAPPVPRARTDVKMSISERVPAASHAPLREAILERALHMPESVCDMCGASGGTHRVRHCACCKWAAYCSAACQWAA
;
A
#
# COMPACT_ATOMS: atom_id res chain seq x y z
N MET A 1 33.32 56.11 10.03
CA MET A 1 33.30 54.74 10.56
C MET A 1 32.66 53.84 9.52
N ALA A 2 33.46 53.01 8.85
CA ALA A 2 33.01 52.14 7.75
C ALA A 2 32.81 50.71 8.26
N ILE A 3 31.62 50.14 8.02
CA ILE A 3 31.29 48.75 8.35
C ILE A 3 31.73 47.88 7.16
N ARG A 4 32.73 47.03 7.38
CA ARG A 4 33.19 46.01 6.43
C ARG A 4 32.22 44.81 6.47
N ALA A 5 31.52 44.57 5.37
CA ALA A 5 30.82 43.31 5.12
C ALA A 5 31.83 42.18 4.86
N ARG A 6 31.66 41.02 5.49
CA ARG A 6 32.39 39.77 5.17
C ARG A 6 31.55 38.93 4.21
N ALA A 7 32.18 38.51 3.12
CA ALA A 7 31.61 37.65 2.09
C ALA A 7 31.38 36.20 2.57
N PRO A 8 30.42 35.45 1.98
CA PRO A 8 30.18 34.06 2.31
C PRO A 8 31.25 33.14 1.70
N ILE A 9 31.60 32.08 2.45
CA ILE A 9 32.55 31.04 2.08
C ILE A 9 31.81 30.01 1.18
N THR A 10 32.30 29.82 -0.04
CA THR A 10 31.77 28.86 -1.02
C THR A 10 32.17 27.42 -0.68
N ILE A 11 31.21 26.50 -0.72
CA ILE A 11 31.29 25.04 -0.43
C ILE A 11 32.02 24.27 -1.56
N GLU A 12 32.84 24.91 -2.40
CA GLU A 12 33.51 24.25 -3.54
C GLU A 12 34.88 23.64 -3.21
N ARG A 13 35.36 23.74 -1.96
CA ARG A 13 36.75 23.34 -1.62
C ARG A 13 36.92 22.04 -0.84
N LEU A 14 35.85 21.26 -0.61
CA LEU A 14 35.91 20.00 0.15
C LEU A 14 35.60 18.73 -0.65
N MET A 15 35.46 18.80 -1.97
CA MET A 15 35.16 17.60 -2.80
C MET A 15 36.31 17.10 -3.70
N LYS A 16 37.56 17.55 -3.50
CA LYS A 16 38.68 17.19 -4.41
C LYS A 16 39.43 15.88 -4.12
N HIS A 17 39.07 15.09 -3.11
CA HIS A 17 39.84 13.89 -2.75
C HIS A 17 39.00 12.65 -2.40
N LEU A 18 38.06 12.27 -3.26
CA LEU A 18 37.47 10.92 -3.21
C LEU A 18 37.67 10.20 -4.55
N PRO A 19 38.24 8.98 -4.56
CA PRO A 19 38.34 8.17 -5.77
C PRO A 19 36.96 7.62 -6.18
N PRO A 20 36.71 7.41 -7.48
CA PRO A 20 35.43 6.89 -7.96
C PRO A 20 35.28 5.40 -7.62
N PRO A 21 34.05 4.90 -7.39
CA PRO A 21 33.80 3.48 -7.19
C PRO A 21 33.84 2.74 -8.54
N SER A 22 34.68 1.70 -8.61
CA SER A 22 34.70 0.73 -9.70
C SER A 22 33.46 -0.17 -9.62
N TYR A 23 32.63 -0.16 -10.66
CA TYR A 23 31.59 -1.14 -10.89
C TYR A 23 32.20 -2.38 -11.54
N ASP A 24 32.12 -3.53 -10.86
CA ASP A 24 32.37 -4.83 -11.49
C ASP A 24 31.10 -5.67 -11.36
N SER A 25 30.58 -6.09 -12.51
CA SER A 25 29.30 -6.74 -12.70
C SER A 25 29.53 -8.22 -13.01
N ARG A 26 29.27 -9.12 -12.06
CA ARG A 26 29.12 -10.56 -12.33
C ARG A 26 28.05 -11.25 -11.47
N SER A 27 27.04 -11.72 -12.20
CA SER A 27 26.30 -12.99 -12.08
C SER A 27 25.71 -13.43 -10.74
N PHE A 28 24.37 -13.47 -10.76
CA PHE A 28 23.47 -14.33 -9.99
C PHE A 28 23.89 -15.82 -10.03
N VAL A 29 24.02 -16.44 -8.85
CA VAL A 29 23.70 -17.86 -8.63
C VAL A 29 22.96 -17.98 -7.30
N SER A 30 21.74 -18.51 -7.39
CA SER A 30 20.84 -18.81 -6.28
C SER A 30 21.42 -19.90 -5.39
N SER A 31 21.59 -19.63 -4.09
CA SER A 31 21.84 -20.65 -3.09
C SER A 31 20.97 -20.40 -1.85
N ARG A 32 19.93 -21.24 -1.70
CA ARG A 32 19.15 -21.38 -0.48
C ARG A 32 20.04 -21.92 0.63
N LYS A 33 20.25 -21.14 1.70
CA LYS A 33 20.67 -21.68 3.01
C LYS A 33 19.96 -20.96 4.16
N SER A 34 19.25 -21.78 4.94
CA SER A 34 19.06 -21.75 6.40
C SER A 34 18.88 -20.40 7.10
N SER A 35 17.64 -20.17 7.54
CA SER A 35 17.21 -19.15 8.49
C SER A 35 17.86 -19.36 9.86
N THR A 36 18.79 -18.47 10.22
CA THR A 36 19.21 -18.22 11.60
C THR A 36 18.46 -17.00 12.11
N ARG A 37 17.66 -17.17 13.17
CA ARG A 37 17.01 -16.06 13.91
C ARG A 37 18.08 -15.06 14.38
N SER A 38 18.14 -13.88 13.78
CA SER A 38 18.82 -12.73 14.36
C SER A 38 17.86 -11.99 15.29
N ARG A 39 18.33 -11.71 16.52
CA ARG A 39 17.65 -10.80 17.45
C ARG A 39 17.75 -9.39 16.86
N ILE A 40 16.60 -8.84 16.48
CA ILE A 40 16.48 -7.41 16.16
C ILE A 40 16.70 -6.64 17.47
N SER A 41 17.83 -5.96 17.57
CA SER A 41 18.08 -4.98 18.62
C SER A 41 17.15 -3.79 18.42
N GLN A 42 16.42 -3.42 19.47
CA GLN A 42 15.62 -2.19 19.50
C GLN A 42 16.52 -0.96 19.22
N PRO A 43 16.03 0.04 18.47
CA PRO A 43 16.77 1.27 18.23
C PRO A 43 16.94 2.06 19.54
N ARG A 44 18.12 2.65 19.75
CA ARG A 44 18.42 3.47 20.93
C ARG A 44 17.76 4.83 20.78
N ALA A 45 17.29 5.42 21.88
CA ALA A 45 16.64 6.73 21.92
C ALA A 45 17.49 7.88 21.31
N SER A 46 18.82 7.70 21.23
CA SER A 46 19.75 8.64 20.59
C SER A 46 19.64 8.70 19.06
N ASP A 47 19.16 7.63 18.41
CA ASP A 47 19.12 7.53 16.94
C ASP A 47 17.90 8.27 16.36
N LEU A 48 16.84 8.40 17.16
CA LEU A 48 15.63 9.17 16.84
C LEU A 48 15.89 10.69 16.86
N ALA A 49 16.66 11.18 17.84
CA ALA A 49 16.98 12.61 17.97
C ALA A 49 17.96 13.11 16.89
N PHE A 50 18.70 12.21 16.25
CA PHE A 50 19.59 12.52 15.11
C PHE A 50 18.80 12.54 13.79
N MET A 51 17.91 11.58 13.55
CA MET A 51 17.05 11.59 12.36
C MET A 51 16.09 12.80 12.33
N CYS A 52 15.61 13.27 13.49
CA CYS A 52 14.79 14.48 13.57
C CYS A 52 15.55 15.79 13.23
N ARG A 53 16.88 15.82 13.39
CA ARG A 53 17.71 17.02 13.11
C ARG A 53 18.22 17.10 11.68
N VAL A 54 18.36 15.96 10.99
CA VAL A 54 18.80 15.91 9.59
C VAL A 54 17.68 16.29 8.61
N LEU A 55 16.41 16.16 9.03
CA LEU A 55 15.25 16.47 8.19
C LEU A 55 14.83 17.95 8.16
N ALA A 56 15.50 18.83 8.91
CA ALA A 56 15.03 20.19 9.21
C ALA A 56 15.67 21.33 8.38
N LYS A 57 16.23 21.07 7.19
CA LYS A 57 16.78 22.15 6.34
C LYS A 57 16.29 22.07 4.89
N GLU A 58 15.55 23.13 4.56
CA GLU A 58 15.02 23.58 3.26
C GLU A 58 13.67 22.99 2.79
N VAL A 59 12.71 23.91 2.63
CA VAL A 59 11.31 23.78 2.17
C VAL A 59 10.63 22.46 2.56
N GLU A 60 10.31 22.32 3.84
CA GLU A 60 9.53 21.20 4.33
C GLU A 60 8.09 21.23 3.76
N PRO A 61 7.57 20.12 3.21
CA PRO A 61 6.19 20.03 2.75
C PRO A 61 5.19 20.32 3.89
N ILE A 62 4.05 20.94 3.57
CA ILE A 62 2.94 21.18 4.52
C ILE A 62 2.51 19.87 5.21
N SER A 63 2.55 18.75 4.49
CA SER A 63 2.24 17.40 5.02
C SER A 63 3.24 16.92 6.08
N TYR A 64 4.49 17.40 6.06
CA TYR A 64 5.47 17.12 7.10
C TYR A 64 5.15 17.91 8.37
N ARG A 65 4.91 19.23 8.25
CA ARG A 65 4.54 20.09 9.38
C ARG A 65 3.28 19.62 10.10
N THR A 66 2.26 19.21 9.34
CA THR A 66 1.02 18.64 9.90
C THR A 66 1.27 17.33 10.65
N ARG A 67 2.15 16.47 10.13
CA ARG A 67 2.57 15.23 10.83
C ARG A 67 3.39 15.54 12.09
N CYS A 68 4.27 16.53 12.05
CA CYS A 68 5.02 17.00 13.21
C CYS A 68 4.08 17.52 14.30
N ALA A 69 3.13 18.40 13.97
CA ALA A 69 2.14 18.89 14.92
C ALA A 69 1.40 17.74 15.63
N LYS A 70 0.89 16.76 14.87
CA LYS A 70 0.22 15.57 15.44
C LYS A 70 1.13 14.76 16.38
N ARG A 71 2.43 14.64 16.06
CA ARG A 71 3.40 13.97 16.94
C ARG A 71 3.63 14.74 18.23
N TYR A 72 3.78 16.07 18.15
CA TYR A 72 3.89 16.94 19.32
C TYR A 72 2.66 16.84 20.22
N CYS A 73 1.43 16.93 19.68
CA CYS A 73 0.20 16.75 20.46
C CYS A 73 0.18 15.42 21.23
N ARG A 74 0.53 14.31 20.56
CA ARG A 74 0.56 12.98 21.20
C ARG A 74 1.61 12.91 22.29
N ALA A 75 2.82 13.39 22.05
CA ALA A 75 3.89 13.34 23.02
C ALA A 75 3.63 14.27 24.22
N ILE A 76 2.98 15.43 24.02
CA ILE A 76 2.49 16.30 25.10
C ILE A 76 1.48 15.53 25.96
N THR A 77 0.49 14.88 25.34
CA THR A 77 -0.52 14.08 26.06
C THR A 77 0.13 12.98 26.91
N VAL A 78 1.14 12.29 26.37
CA VAL A 78 1.87 11.23 27.10
C VAL A 78 2.63 11.83 28.29
N ALA A 79 3.35 12.92 28.09
CA ALA A 79 4.12 13.57 29.14
C ALA A 79 3.23 14.17 30.25
N GLU A 80 2.07 14.72 29.90
CA GLU A 80 1.06 15.21 30.86
C GLU A 80 0.40 14.08 31.66
N SER A 81 0.38 12.86 31.14
CA SER A 81 -0.16 11.69 31.84
C SER A 81 0.80 11.07 32.87
N ALA A 82 2.04 11.57 32.97
CA ALA A 82 3.03 11.07 33.92
C ALA A 82 2.55 11.32 35.37
N ASN A 83 2.50 10.26 36.17
CA ASN A 83 2.08 10.38 37.57
C ASN A 83 3.23 10.88 38.46
N GLU A 84 2.95 11.17 39.72
CA GLU A 84 3.95 11.69 40.67
C GLU A 84 5.13 10.72 40.89
N ALA A 85 4.89 9.41 40.83
CA ALA A 85 5.96 8.42 40.96
C ALA A 85 6.93 8.48 39.77
N ASP A 86 6.40 8.63 38.55
CA ASP A 86 7.22 8.83 37.35
C ASP A 86 8.04 10.12 37.44
N ARG A 87 7.43 11.18 37.99
CA ARG A 87 8.06 12.51 38.15
C ARG A 87 9.13 12.53 39.25
N CYS A 88 9.04 11.68 40.27
CA CYS A 88 10.00 11.60 41.36
C CYS A 88 11.31 10.87 41.01
N LEU A 89 11.37 10.12 39.90
CA LEU A 89 12.56 9.35 39.52
C LEU A 89 13.79 10.24 39.33
N LEU A 90 14.94 9.81 39.86
CA LEU A 90 16.21 10.47 39.59
C LEU A 90 16.72 10.06 38.21
N THR A 91 16.92 11.04 37.33
CA THR A 91 17.43 10.83 35.98
C THR A 91 18.75 11.58 35.81
N ALA A 92 19.70 10.92 35.16
CA ALA A 92 20.91 11.55 34.71
C ALA A 92 20.63 12.15 33.33
N VAL A 93 20.52 13.47 33.24
CA VAL A 93 20.30 14.14 31.95
C VAL A 93 21.63 14.65 31.41
N SER A 94 21.96 14.20 30.21
CA SER A 94 23.09 14.72 29.45
C SER A 94 22.66 16.02 28.76
N SER A 95 22.98 17.16 29.40
CA SER A 95 22.83 18.46 28.77
C SER A 95 23.96 18.68 27.75
N PRO A 96 23.67 19.17 26.53
CA PRO A 96 24.70 19.45 25.52
C PRO A 96 25.71 20.51 26.00
N ASP A 97 25.34 21.36 26.95
CA ASP A 97 26.22 22.41 27.49
C ASP A 97 27.08 21.92 28.66
N HIS A 98 26.84 20.70 29.18
CA HIS A 98 27.52 20.20 30.38
C HIS A 98 28.25 18.90 30.10
N ARG A 99 29.58 18.90 30.28
CA ARG A 99 30.42 17.70 30.09
C ARG A 99 30.15 16.59 31.13
N ARG A 100 29.36 16.85 32.17
CA ARG A 100 28.98 15.86 33.18
C ARG A 100 27.46 15.78 33.28
N PRO A 101 26.88 14.57 33.33
CA PRO A 101 25.46 14.40 33.57
C PRO A 101 25.11 14.99 34.93
N VAL A 102 24.08 15.83 34.96
CA VAL A 102 23.53 16.37 36.20
C VAL A 102 22.40 15.44 36.63
N ALA A 103 22.43 15.00 37.88
CA ALA A 103 21.32 14.27 38.47
C ALA A 103 20.17 15.26 38.72
N GLY A 104 19.02 15.00 38.11
CA GLY A 104 17.81 15.81 38.27
C GLY A 104 16.59 14.93 38.48
N HIS A 105 15.56 15.50 39.12
CA HIS A 105 14.25 14.84 39.17
C HIS A 105 13.63 14.81 37.76
N ALA A 106 13.12 13.64 37.37
CA ALA A 106 12.47 13.41 36.08
C ALA A 106 11.34 14.43 35.83
N GLY A 107 10.59 14.80 36.86
CA GLY A 107 9.49 15.77 36.76
C GLY A 107 9.93 17.11 36.17
N ARG A 108 11.07 17.64 36.62
CA ARG A 108 11.61 18.91 36.08
C ARG A 108 12.00 18.78 34.61
N VAL A 109 12.59 17.66 34.24
CA VAL A 109 12.99 17.37 32.86
C VAL A 109 11.78 17.22 31.95
N ILE A 110 10.71 16.58 32.45
CA ILE A 110 9.43 16.46 31.76
C ILE A 110 8.79 17.83 31.56
N ASP A 111 8.81 18.70 32.57
CA ASP A 111 8.23 20.04 32.48
C ASP A 111 8.98 20.93 31.48
N ASP A 112 10.31 20.95 31.52
CA ASP A 112 11.14 21.71 30.58
C ASP A 112 10.91 21.22 29.14
N LEU A 113 10.77 19.90 28.94
CA LEU A 113 10.47 19.31 27.62
C LEU A 113 9.06 19.65 27.16
N LEU A 114 8.05 19.59 28.05
CA LEU A 114 6.67 19.95 27.75
C LEU A 114 6.56 21.41 27.30
N GLU A 115 7.26 22.31 27.98
CA GLU A 115 7.28 23.73 27.62
C GLU A 115 7.88 23.93 26.22
N GLN A 116 9.05 23.33 25.95
CA GLN A 116 9.67 23.41 24.62
C GLN A 116 8.76 22.83 23.52
N MET A 117 8.12 21.69 23.79
CA MET A 117 7.21 21.05 22.86
C MET A 117 5.97 21.90 22.55
N ARG A 118 5.44 22.62 23.54
CA ARG A 118 4.31 23.54 23.36
C ARG A 118 4.73 24.75 22.51
N ILE A 119 5.92 25.30 22.73
CA ILE A 119 6.48 26.40 21.91
C ILE A 119 6.66 25.96 20.46
N ASP A 120 7.25 24.77 20.24
CA ASP A 120 7.45 24.22 18.91
C ASP A 120 6.11 23.95 18.21
N LEU A 121 5.13 23.38 18.93
CA LEU A 121 3.78 23.15 18.39
C LEU A 121 3.10 24.46 17.99
N ALA A 122 3.11 25.47 18.86
CA ALA A 122 2.54 26.79 18.56
C ALA A 122 3.19 27.44 17.33
N THR A 123 4.52 27.31 17.20
CA THR A 123 5.26 27.79 16.03
C THR A 123 4.84 27.06 14.75
N ILE A 124 4.68 25.74 14.80
CA ILE A 124 4.20 24.95 13.66
C ILE A 124 2.77 25.35 13.29
N GLU A 125 1.88 25.53 14.27
CA GLU A 125 0.49 25.93 14.06
C GLU A 125 0.38 27.34 13.46
N GLU A 126 1.20 28.29 13.89
CA GLU A 126 1.30 29.63 13.30
C GLU A 126 1.78 29.56 11.84
N GLN A 127 2.83 28.79 11.57
CA GLN A 127 3.32 28.58 10.21
C GLN A 127 2.28 27.92 9.31
N LEU A 128 1.48 26.99 9.85
CA LEU A 128 0.37 26.37 9.13
C LEU A 128 -0.72 27.43 8.88
N SER A 129 -1.10 28.22 9.87
CA SER A 129 -2.12 29.27 9.76
C SER A 129 -1.81 30.29 8.65
N ILE A 130 -0.55 30.75 8.56
CA ILE A 130 -0.09 31.69 7.52
C ILE A 130 -0.17 31.07 6.11
N ALA A 131 0.08 29.76 5.99
CA ALA A 131 0.07 29.06 4.70
C ALA A 131 -1.35 28.68 4.21
N TYR A 132 -2.40 28.86 5.02
CA TYR A 132 -3.64 28.06 4.91
C TYR A 132 -4.91 28.63 4.25
N PRO A 133 -5.08 29.90 3.80
CA PRO A 133 -6.42 30.33 3.38
C PRO A 133 -6.98 29.64 2.12
N LEU A 134 -6.14 29.15 1.20
CA LEU A 134 -6.57 28.53 -0.07
C LEU A 134 -6.21 27.04 -0.22
N VAL A 135 -5.32 26.53 0.64
CA VAL A 135 -4.76 25.18 0.55
C VAL A 135 -5.61 24.15 1.34
N ARG A 136 -6.40 24.61 2.32
CA ARG A 136 -7.06 23.82 3.37
C ARG A 136 -8.02 22.72 2.90
N HIS A 137 -8.72 22.91 1.79
CA HIS A 137 -9.71 21.92 1.33
C HIS A 137 -9.10 20.83 0.46
N ALA A 138 -8.22 21.19 -0.48
CA ALA A 138 -7.55 20.21 -1.33
C ALA A 138 -6.56 19.34 -0.52
N THR A 139 -5.84 19.93 0.44
CA THR A 139 -4.86 19.17 1.23
C THR A 139 -5.47 18.27 2.29
N LEU A 140 -6.64 18.61 2.84
CA LEU A 140 -7.27 17.72 3.82
C LEU A 140 -7.69 16.39 3.17
N GLU A 141 -8.23 16.46 1.95
CA GLU A 141 -8.59 15.25 1.20
C GLU A 141 -7.36 14.44 0.80
N GLU A 142 -6.29 15.09 0.33
CA GLU A 142 -5.02 14.42 0.02
C GLU A 142 -4.38 13.79 1.26
N ASP A 143 -4.33 14.50 2.38
CA ASP A 143 -3.81 13.99 3.65
C ASP A 143 -4.65 12.81 4.16
N LEU A 144 -5.98 12.84 3.97
CA LEU A 144 -6.85 11.74 4.33
C LEU A 144 -6.58 10.50 3.44
N ARG A 145 -6.31 10.69 2.15
CA ARG A 145 -5.95 9.59 1.23
C ARG A 145 -4.61 8.97 1.63
N ILE A 146 -3.59 9.80 1.89
CA ILE A 146 -2.29 9.34 2.38
C ILE A 146 -2.47 8.57 3.70
N MET A 147 -3.26 9.11 4.62
CA MET A 147 -3.57 8.43 5.88
C MET A 147 -4.24 7.06 5.67
N LYS A 148 -5.20 6.94 4.73
CA LYS A 148 -5.81 5.65 4.38
C LYS A 148 -4.78 4.66 3.84
N MET A 149 -3.84 5.11 3.00
CA MET A 149 -2.76 4.27 2.48
C MET A 149 -1.78 3.84 3.58
N ASP A 150 -1.44 4.72 4.52
CA ASP A 150 -0.62 4.39 5.68
C ASP A 150 -1.31 3.35 6.58
N ILE A 151 -2.62 3.52 6.84
CA ILE A 151 -3.44 2.56 7.58
C ILE A 151 -3.50 1.22 6.83
N ALA A 152 -3.71 1.24 5.51
CA ALA A 152 -3.73 0.05 4.68
C ALA A 152 -2.42 -0.75 4.81
N THR A 153 -1.29 -0.05 4.75
CA THR A 153 0.05 -0.64 4.91
C THR A 153 0.19 -1.25 6.30
N PHE A 154 -0.11 -0.48 7.36
CA PHE A 154 -0.02 -0.95 8.75
C PHE A 154 -0.90 -2.18 9.02
N VAL A 155 -2.12 -2.19 8.50
CA VAL A 155 -3.06 -3.31 8.63
C VAL A 155 -2.56 -4.53 7.84
N GLY A 156 -1.96 -4.31 6.66
CA GLY A 156 -1.29 -5.34 5.87
C GLY A 156 -0.11 -5.98 6.61
N ASP A 157 0.74 -5.18 7.26
CA ASP A 157 1.85 -5.67 8.08
C ASP A 157 1.40 -6.57 9.23
N ARG A 158 0.15 -6.40 9.68
CA ARG A 158 -0.51 -7.25 10.69
C ARG A 158 -1.25 -8.45 10.09
N SER A 159 -1.06 -8.72 8.80
CA SER A 159 -1.71 -9.79 8.04
C SER A 159 -3.24 -9.68 7.94
N HIS A 160 -3.80 -8.49 8.15
CA HIS A 160 -5.23 -8.22 7.94
C HIS A 160 -5.51 -7.79 6.49
N TRP A 161 -5.18 -8.67 5.55
CA TRP A 161 -5.07 -8.34 4.13
C TRP A 161 -6.36 -7.81 3.49
N ARG A 162 -7.54 -8.33 3.86
CA ARG A 162 -8.82 -7.84 3.33
C ARG A 162 -9.07 -6.37 3.70
N MET A 163 -8.88 -6.03 4.97
CA MET A 163 -9.03 -4.66 5.45
C MET A 163 -7.98 -3.74 4.82
N SER A 164 -6.74 -4.22 4.63
CA SER A 164 -5.71 -3.50 3.87
C SER A 164 -6.17 -3.18 2.44
N ALA A 165 -6.73 -4.17 1.72
CA ALA A 165 -7.26 -3.98 0.38
C ALA A 165 -8.42 -2.96 0.36
N GLU A 166 -9.35 -3.03 1.31
CA GLU A 166 -10.46 -2.06 1.43
C GLU A 166 -9.97 -0.63 1.68
N PHE A 167 -8.94 -0.45 2.50
CA PHE A 167 -8.36 0.88 2.72
C PHE A 167 -7.63 1.42 1.48
N TYR A 168 -6.86 0.59 0.75
CA TYR A 168 -6.26 1.02 -0.51
C TYR A 168 -7.32 1.35 -1.56
N TRP A 169 -8.38 0.55 -1.66
CA TRP A 169 -9.50 0.82 -2.55
C TRP A 169 -10.18 2.14 -2.21
N ALA A 170 -10.53 2.36 -0.93
CA ALA A 170 -11.14 3.60 -0.47
C ALA A 170 -10.22 4.83 -0.58
N ALA A 171 -8.90 4.63 -0.62
CA ALA A 171 -7.93 5.69 -0.92
C ALA A 171 -7.90 6.01 -2.41
N TYR A 172 -7.94 4.98 -3.27
CA TYR A 172 -7.92 5.12 -4.73
C TYR A 172 -9.20 5.76 -5.28
N ASP A 173 -10.36 5.30 -4.81
CA ASP A 173 -11.68 5.79 -5.25
C ASP A 173 -11.88 7.27 -4.90
N ALA A 174 -11.45 7.65 -3.69
CA ALA A 174 -11.49 9.04 -3.26
C ALA A 174 -10.43 9.93 -3.95
N ALA A 175 -9.45 9.35 -4.66
CA ALA A 175 -8.32 10.09 -5.23
C ALA A 175 -8.67 10.75 -6.56
N SER A 176 -8.32 12.04 -6.68
CA SER A 176 -8.29 12.72 -7.97
C SER A 176 -7.36 11.99 -8.94
N PRO A 177 -7.66 11.93 -10.26
CA PRO A 177 -6.75 11.39 -11.27
C PRO A 177 -5.37 12.07 -11.31
N LEU A 178 -5.21 13.24 -10.66
CA LEU A 178 -3.95 13.97 -10.54
C LEU A 178 -3.17 13.64 -9.26
N PHE A 179 -3.74 12.88 -8.33
CA PHE A 179 -3.09 12.53 -7.08
C PHE A 179 -1.83 11.67 -7.35
N ALA A 180 -0.67 12.18 -6.94
CA ALA A 180 0.62 11.63 -7.32
C ALA A 180 0.84 10.17 -6.84
N ASP A 181 0.29 9.84 -5.67
CA ASP A 181 0.45 8.52 -5.04
C ASP A 181 -0.71 7.56 -5.41
N ARG A 182 -1.60 7.94 -6.33
CA ARG A 182 -2.74 7.11 -6.76
C ARG A 182 -2.29 5.78 -7.36
N PHE A 183 -1.21 5.80 -8.16
CA PHE A 183 -0.62 4.58 -8.70
C PHE A 183 -0.02 3.69 -7.62
N ASP A 184 0.65 4.28 -6.62
CA ASP A 184 1.22 3.52 -5.50
C ASP A 184 0.14 2.77 -4.71
N GLY A 185 -1.01 3.41 -4.47
CA GLY A 185 -2.18 2.78 -3.86
C GLY A 185 -2.72 1.62 -4.69
N LEU A 186 -2.87 1.81 -6.00
CA LEU A 186 -3.33 0.75 -6.92
C LEU A 186 -2.34 -0.42 -7.03
N ASN A 187 -1.05 -0.12 -7.13
CA ASN A 187 0.00 -1.13 -7.21
C ASN A 187 0.03 -1.96 -5.92
N SER A 188 -0.10 -1.33 -4.76
CA SER A 188 -0.18 -2.02 -3.46
C SER A 188 -1.44 -2.88 -3.34
N LEU A 189 -2.61 -2.34 -3.71
CA LEU A 189 -3.87 -3.09 -3.75
C LEU A 189 -3.76 -4.34 -4.62
N THR A 190 -3.30 -4.19 -5.86
CA THR A 190 -3.20 -5.31 -6.80
C THR A 190 -2.14 -6.34 -6.36
N ALA A 191 -1.06 -5.90 -5.69
CA ALA A 191 -0.06 -6.80 -5.12
C ALA A 191 -0.62 -7.70 -4.01
N ILE A 192 -1.62 -7.26 -3.24
CA ILE A 192 -2.27 -8.11 -2.22
C ILE A 192 -2.88 -9.36 -2.89
N PHE A 193 -3.63 -9.18 -3.98
CA PHE A 193 -4.25 -10.29 -4.70
C PHE A 193 -3.20 -11.15 -5.43
N VAL A 194 -2.24 -10.49 -6.10
CA VAL A 194 -1.17 -11.19 -6.81
C VAL A 194 -0.26 -11.97 -5.84
N ASN A 195 -0.05 -11.57 -4.60
CA ASN A 195 0.84 -12.31 -3.70
C ASN A 195 0.13 -13.38 -2.85
N HIS A 196 -1.11 -13.77 -3.20
CA HIS A 196 -1.92 -14.77 -2.50
C HIS A 196 -2.26 -14.39 -1.04
N HIS A 197 -2.24 -13.10 -0.72
CA HIS A 197 -2.70 -12.63 0.58
C HIS A 197 -4.23 -12.69 0.71
N ILE A 198 -4.94 -12.61 -0.42
CA ILE A 198 -6.38 -12.87 -0.55
C ILE A 198 -6.57 -13.78 -1.76
N SER A 199 -7.08 -15.00 -1.57
CA SER A 199 -7.29 -15.95 -2.65
C SER A 199 -8.53 -16.83 -2.40
N PRO A 200 -9.53 -16.85 -3.31
CA PRO A 200 -9.64 -15.99 -4.50
C PRO A 200 -10.02 -14.53 -4.14
N PRO A 201 -9.73 -13.55 -5.02
CA PRO A 201 -10.33 -12.20 -4.92
C PRO A 201 -11.85 -12.27 -5.00
N TYR A 202 -12.54 -11.29 -4.42
CA TYR A 202 -14.00 -11.19 -4.53
C TYR A 202 -14.42 -10.68 -5.91
N ALA A 203 -15.67 -10.93 -6.28
CA ALA A 203 -16.22 -10.48 -7.56
C ALA A 203 -16.10 -8.95 -7.71
N ASP A 204 -16.35 -8.20 -6.63
CA ASP A 204 -16.22 -6.74 -6.62
C ASP A 204 -14.78 -6.27 -6.84
N ASP A 205 -13.77 -7.00 -6.33
CA ASP A 205 -12.37 -6.68 -6.55
C ASP A 205 -11.99 -6.85 -8.04
N LEU A 206 -12.52 -7.91 -8.67
CA LEU A 206 -12.31 -8.17 -10.10
C LEU A 206 -13.04 -7.13 -10.95
N ALA A 207 -14.29 -6.81 -10.62
CA ALA A 207 -15.08 -5.79 -11.30
C ALA A 207 -14.37 -4.43 -11.26
N PHE A 208 -13.90 -4.01 -10.09
CA PHE A 208 -13.13 -2.79 -9.93
C PHE A 208 -11.88 -2.73 -10.82
N MET A 209 -11.09 -3.81 -10.88
CA MET A 209 -9.91 -3.85 -11.76
C MET A 209 -10.28 -3.86 -13.25
N CYS A 210 -11.39 -4.51 -13.63
CA CYS A 210 -11.90 -4.50 -15.00
C CYS A 210 -12.37 -3.10 -15.39
N ASP A 211 -13.09 -2.40 -14.52
CA ASP A 211 -13.57 -1.03 -14.75
C ASP A 211 -12.40 -0.08 -15.01
N ILE A 212 -11.32 -0.19 -14.23
CA ILE A 212 -10.10 0.60 -14.47
C ILE A 212 -9.48 0.26 -15.82
N LEU A 213 -9.32 -1.04 -16.15
CA LEU A 213 -8.72 -1.49 -17.40
C LEU A 213 -9.47 -0.95 -18.64
N GLU A 214 -10.80 -0.99 -18.58
CA GLU A 214 -11.69 -0.58 -19.67
C GLU A 214 -11.90 0.94 -19.76
N SER A 215 -11.70 1.67 -18.66
CA SER A 215 -11.86 3.12 -18.61
C SER A 215 -10.80 3.87 -19.42
N ASN A 216 -11.24 4.66 -20.41
CA ASN A 216 -10.37 5.59 -21.13
C ASN A 216 -10.08 6.88 -20.34
N ALA A 217 -10.76 7.12 -19.22
CA ALA A 217 -10.48 8.24 -18.33
C ALA A 217 -9.32 7.94 -17.37
N GLU A 218 -8.98 6.67 -17.19
CA GLU A 218 -7.86 6.26 -16.36
C GLU A 218 -6.52 6.37 -17.11
N ARG A 219 -5.47 6.69 -16.36
CA ARG A 219 -4.10 6.80 -16.89
C ARG A 219 -3.66 5.45 -17.48
N VAL A 220 -2.95 5.48 -18.60
CA VAL A 220 -2.49 4.26 -19.31
C VAL A 220 -1.79 3.27 -18.37
N LEU A 221 -0.90 3.76 -17.50
CA LEU A 221 -0.19 2.90 -16.55
C LEU A 221 -1.13 2.17 -15.57
N HIS A 222 -2.19 2.82 -15.09
CA HIS A 222 -3.17 2.18 -14.19
C HIS A 222 -3.86 1.02 -14.90
N ARG A 223 -4.29 1.26 -16.14
CA ARG A 223 -4.96 0.26 -16.98
C ARG A 223 -4.05 -0.93 -17.25
N VAL A 224 -2.80 -0.68 -17.66
CA VAL A 224 -1.80 -1.73 -17.91
C VAL A 224 -1.54 -2.55 -16.64
N GLN A 225 -1.42 -1.90 -15.48
CA GLN A 225 -1.24 -2.58 -14.20
C GLN A 225 -2.44 -3.47 -13.85
N CYS A 226 -3.68 -2.98 -14.00
CA CYS A 226 -4.89 -3.78 -13.77
C CYS A 226 -4.96 -4.97 -14.72
N GLY A 227 -4.70 -4.77 -16.01
CA GLY A 227 -4.67 -5.85 -17.00
C GLY A 227 -3.62 -6.92 -16.69
N ARG A 228 -2.43 -6.51 -16.22
CA ARG A 228 -1.39 -7.43 -15.74
C ARG A 228 -1.86 -8.26 -14.55
N SER A 229 -2.42 -7.62 -13.54
CA SER A 229 -2.87 -8.31 -12.33
C SER A 229 -4.05 -9.24 -12.60
N LEU A 230 -5.03 -8.81 -13.40
CA LEU A 230 -6.15 -9.64 -13.83
C LEU A 230 -5.68 -10.86 -14.62
N ALA A 231 -4.76 -10.70 -15.57
CA ALA A 231 -4.23 -11.83 -16.33
C ALA A 231 -3.53 -12.87 -15.44
N GLN A 232 -2.76 -12.42 -14.44
CA GLN A 232 -2.13 -13.32 -13.47
C GLN A 232 -3.17 -14.06 -12.62
N LEU A 233 -4.24 -13.37 -12.20
CA LEU A 233 -5.32 -13.97 -11.42
C LEU A 233 -6.12 -15.00 -12.24
N MET A 234 -6.44 -14.70 -13.50
CA MET A 234 -7.17 -15.63 -14.38
C MET A 234 -6.36 -16.89 -14.68
N ARG A 235 -5.04 -16.75 -14.85
CA ARG A 235 -4.16 -17.91 -15.03
C ARG A 235 -4.14 -18.83 -13.80
N ARG A 236 -4.32 -18.30 -12.59
CA ARG A 236 -4.34 -19.10 -11.34
C ARG A 236 -5.59 -19.93 -11.16
N VAL A 237 -6.69 -19.49 -11.75
CA VAL A 237 -7.95 -20.26 -11.77
C VAL A 237 -8.05 -21.15 -13.01
N ASP A 238 -6.90 -21.42 -13.66
CA ASP A 238 -6.73 -22.20 -14.89
C ASP A 238 -7.55 -21.69 -16.08
N ASP A 239 -7.95 -20.42 -16.08
CA ASP A 239 -8.60 -19.77 -17.22
C ASP A 239 -7.55 -19.09 -18.13
N ASN A 240 -6.72 -19.91 -18.76
CA ASN A 240 -5.64 -19.46 -19.65
C ASN A 240 -6.15 -18.68 -20.86
N LYS A 241 -7.39 -18.94 -21.29
CA LYS A 241 -8.02 -18.25 -22.41
C LYS A 241 -8.33 -16.80 -22.06
N VAL A 242 -8.98 -16.57 -20.92
CA VAL A 242 -9.26 -15.21 -20.44
C VAL A 242 -7.96 -14.50 -20.09
N ALA A 243 -6.99 -15.19 -19.45
CA ALA A 243 -5.68 -14.63 -19.16
C ALA A 243 -4.96 -14.13 -20.43
N SER A 244 -4.95 -14.93 -21.50
CA SER A 244 -4.36 -14.55 -22.79
C SER A 244 -5.07 -13.33 -23.39
N LYS A 245 -6.40 -13.28 -23.34
CA LYS A 245 -7.19 -12.14 -23.83
C LYS A 245 -6.83 -10.85 -23.08
N LEU A 246 -6.76 -10.92 -21.75
CA LEU A 246 -6.38 -9.79 -20.90
C LEU A 246 -4.95 -9.34 -21.17
N CYS A 247 -4.00 -10.26 -21.37
CA CYS A 247 -2.62 -9.91 -21.72
C CYS A 247 -2.57 -9.13 -23.04
N ARG A 248 -3.21 -9.63 -24.09
CA ARG A 248 -3.25 -8.95 -25.41
C ARG A 248 -3.89 -7.57 -25.30
N HIS A 249 -4.98 -7.46 -24.53
CA HIS A 249 -5.65 -6.17 -24.31
C HIS A 249 -4.73 -5.17 -23.59
N ALA A 250 -4.10 -5.56 -22.49
CA ALA A 250 -3.18 -4.69 -21.73
C ALA A 250 -1.94 -4.29 -22.55
N ILE A 251 -1.37 -5.19 -23.34
CA ILE A 251 -0.28 -4.88 -24.29
C ILE A 251 -0.76 -3.88 -25.34
N GLY A 252 -1.98 -4.04 -25.86
CA GLY A 252 -2.58 -3.08 -26.79
C GLY A 252 -2.79 -1.70 -26.16
N VAL A 253 -3.21 -1.62 -24.90
CA VAL A 253 -3.33 -0.37 -24.16
C VAL A 253 -1.96 0.31 -24.00
N ALA A 254 -0.92 -0.45 -23.63
CA ALA A 254 0.45 0.06 -23.54
C ALA A 254 0.98 0.58 -24.88
N GLY A 255 0.74 -0.14 -25.98
CA GLY A 255 1.21 0.25 -27.31
C GLY A 255 0.53 1.49 -27.89
N ASN A 256 -0.65 1.85 -27.39
CA ASN A 256 -1.39 3.04 -27.80
C ASN A 256 -1.20 4.21 -26.82
N ALA A 257 -0.22 4.14 -25.91
CA ALA A 257 0.04 5.21 -24.95
C ALA A 257 0.36 6.53 -25.67
N PRO A 258 -0.30 7.64 -25.33
CA PRO A 258 0.11 8.96 -25.80
C PRO A 258 1.55 9.24 -25.35
N GLY A 259 2.37 9.84 -26.23
CA GLY A 259 3.75 10.17 -25.88
C GLY A 259 3.87 10.99 -24.59
N GLY A 260 2.92 11.90 -24.34
CA GLY A 260 2.89 12.71 -23.11
C GLY A 260 2.76 11.88 -21.83
N ASP A 261 1.98 10.80 -21.84
CA ASP A 261 1.84 9.93 -20.68
C ASP A 261 3.13 9.15 -20.42
N TYR A 262 3.80 8.73 -21.49
CA TYR A 262 5.01 7.93 -21.42
C TYR A 262 6.19 8.68 -20.77
N TYR A 263 6.34 9.99 -21.04
CA TYR A 263 7.40 10.81 -20.45
C TYR A 263 7.07 11.41 -19.08
N SER A 264 5.86 11.19 -18.55
CA SER A 264 5.49 11.66 -17.23
C SER A 264 6.29 10.93 -16.13
N THR A 265 6.49 11.59 -15.00
CA THR A 265 7.07 10.97 -13.81
C THR A 265 6.00 10.74 -12.76
N ILE A 266 6.10 9.62 -12.07
CA ILE A 266 5.24 9.29 -10.95
C ILE A 266 6.07 8.84 -9.75
N ARG A 267 5.47 8.94 -8.56
CA ARG A 267 6.08 8.39 -7.36
C ARG A 267 5.68 6.92 -7.23
N VAL A 268 6.69 6.07 -7.06
CA VAL A 268 6.53 4.65 -6.75
C VAL A 268 7.39 4.30 -5.55
N SER A 269 6.76 3.91 -4.43
CA SER A 269 7.43 3.54 -3.18
C SER A 269 8.44 4.62 -2.71
N GLY A 270 8.06 5.89 -2.83
CA GLY A 270 8.91 7.03 -2.47
C GLY A 270 9.97 7.44 -3.51
N SER A 271 10.21 6.62 -4.54
CA SER A 271 11.11 6.95 -5.65
C SER A 271 10.35 7.56 -6.82
N GLN A 272 10.92 8.56 -7.51
CA GLN A 272 10.37 9.03 -8.78
C GLN A 272 10.82 8.09 -9.91
N LYS A 273 9.88 7.64 -10.74
CA LYS A 273 10.14 6.80 -11.90
C LYS A 273 9.44 7.37 -13.13
N CYS A 274 10.04 7.14 -14.30
CA CYS A 274 9.41 7.42 -15.57
C CYS A 274 8.23 6.45 -15.77
N THR A 275 7.08 6.97 -16.20
CA THR A 275 5.89 6.16 -16.49
C THR A 275 6.18 5.18 -17.62
N GLY A 276 6.94 5.59 -18.64
CA GLY A 276 7.33 4.74 -19.77
C GLY A 276 8.10 3.51 -19.33
N ASP A 277 9.09 3.66 -18.45
CA ASP A 277 9.88 2.54 -17.92
C ASP A 277 8.99 1.51 -17.21
N LEU A 278 8.00 1.98 -16.43
CA LEU A 278 7.06 1.11 -15.72
C LEU A 278 6.10 0.39 -16.68
N ILE A 279 5.68 1.05 -17.76
CA ILE A 279 4.86 0.45 -18.82
C ILE A 279 5.68 -0.65 -19.51
N ASP A 280 6.92 -0.38 -19.87
CA ASP A 280 7.79 -1.34 -20.56
C ASP A 280 8.08 -2.57 -19.70
N ASP A 281 8.39 -2.37 -18.42
CA ASP A 281 8.54 -3.46 -17.45
C ASP A 281 7.26 -4.31 -17.38
N ALA A 282 6.09 -3.67 -17.34
CA ALA A 282 4.81 -4.38 -17.33
C ALA A 282 4.57 -5.14 -18.64
N VAL A 283 4.93 -4.58 -19.80
CA VAL A 283 4.80 -5.23 -21.11
C VAL A 283 5.68 -6.47 -21.22
N VAL A 284 6.91 -6.43 -20.69
CA VAL A 284 7.79 -7.61 -20.64
C VAL A 284 7.12 -8.74 -19.85
N ILE A 285 6.55 -8.43 -18.67
CA ILE A 285 5.85 -9.41 -17.85
C ILE A 285 4.60 -9.95 -18.56
N LEU A 286 3.81 -9.07 -19.17
CA LEU A 286 2.58 -9.43 -19.91
C LEU A 286 2.87 -10.37 -21.08
N ARG A 287 3.96 -10.13 -21.84
CA ARG A 287 4.38 -11.03 -22.92
C ARG A 287 4.78 -12.41 -22.40
N GLY A 288 5.47 -12.46 -21.26
CA GLY A 288 5.79 -13.73 -20.59
C GLY A 288 4.54 -14.49 -20.15
N LEU A 289 3.54 -13.79 -19.58
CA LEU A 289 2.26 -14.38 -19.20
C LEU A 289 1.46 -14.89 -20.39
N LEU A 290 1.45 -14.13 -21.49
CA LEU A 290 0.78 -14.51 -22.73
C LEU A 290 1.38 -15.80 -23.30
N ALA A 291 2.70 -15.88 -23.42
CA ALA A 291 3.38 -17.07 -23.94
C ALA A 291 3.09 -18.32 -23.07
N LEU A 292 3.07 -18.16 -21.74
CA LEU A 292 2.75 -19.25 -20.83
C LEU A 292 1.28 -19.71 -20.97
N SER A 293 0.36 -18.78 -21.21
CA SER A 293 -1.06 -19.08 -21.35
C SER A 293 -1.36 -19.76 -22.70
N GLU A 294 -0.73 -19.29 -23.79
CA GLU A 294 -0.86 -19.90 -25.13
C GLU A 294 -0.22 -21.30 -25.19
N ALA A 295 0.91 -21.51 -24.50
CA ALA A 295 1.53 -22.83 -24.40
C ALA A 295 0.64 -23.85 -23.65
N ALA A 296 -0.20 -23.39 -22.72
CA ALA A 296 -1.16 -24.24 -22.02
C ALA A 296 -2.37 -24.62 -22.89
N GLU A 297 -2.71 -23.81 -23.90
CA GLU A 297 -3.79 -24.10 -24.85
C GLU A 297 -3.34 -24.95 -26.04
N ALA A 298 -2.03 -25.00 -26.31
CA ALA A 298 -1.50 -25.83 -27.39
C ALA A 298 -1.97 -27.28 -27.19
N PRO A 299 -2.56 -27.92 -28.23
CA PRO A 299 -3.00 -29.29 -28.11
C PRO A 299 -1.82 -30.12 -27.62
N PRO A 300 -2.01 -31.04 -26.66
CA PRO A 300 -0.93 -31.82 -26.11
C PRO A 300 -0.22 -32.47 -27.29
N VAL A 301 1.03 -32.04 -27.54
CA VAL A 301 1.84 -32.57 -28.64
C VAL A 301 1.72 -34.07 -28.54
N PRO A 302 1.21 -34.77 -29.58
CA PRO A 302 1.03 -36.20 -29.52
C PRO A 302 2.35 -36.77 -29.05
N ARG A 303 2.40 -37.26 -27.80
CA ARG A 303 3.60 -37.91 -27.29
C ARG A 303 3.81 -39.03 -28.29
N ALA A 304 4.84 -38.89 -29.12
CA ALA A 304 5.19 -39.89 -30.12
C ALA A 304 5.09 -41.22 -29.40
N ARG A 305 4.18 -42.09 -29.87
CA ARG A 305 3.87 -43.36 -29.23
C ARG A 305 5.17 -44.13 -29.09
N THR A 306 5.84 -43.98 -27.97
CA THR A 306 6.79 -44.96 -27.49
C THR A 306 5.90 -46.08 -26.98
N ASP A 307 5.56 -47.00 -27.90
CA ASP A 307 4.90 -48.28 -27.62
C ASP A 307 5.84 -49.17 -26.78
N VAL A 308 6.23 -48.69 -25.59
CA VAL A 308 6.78 -49.51 -24.53
C VAL A 308 5.57 -50.07 -23.80
N LYS A 309 5.19 -51.29 -24.18
CA LYS A 309 4.28 -52.16 -23.43
C LYS A 309 4.77 -52.29 -21.98
N MET A 310 4.29 -51.42 -21.10
CA MET A 310 4.21 -51.73 -19.67
C MET A 310 2.75 -52.00 -19.35
N SER A 311 2.45 -53.29 -19.20
CA SER A 311 1.20 -53.80 -18.66
C SER A 311 1.10 -53.39 -17.19
N ILE A 312 0.35 -52.34 -16.90
CA ILE A 312 -0.18 -52.08 -15.55
C ILE A 312 -1.70 -52.15 -15.63
N SER A 313 -2.22 -53.04 -14.80
CA SER A 313 -3.61 -53.48 -14.68
C SER A 313 -4.57 -52.36 -14.27
N GLU A 314 -5.82 -52.55 -14.70
CA GLU A 314 -7.08 -52.02 -14.16
C GLU A 314 -7.29 -50.52 -14.00
N ARG A 315 -8.00 -50.00 -15.02
CA ARG A 315 -8.73 -48.74 -15.06
C ARG A 315 -9.82 -48.68 -13.99
N VAL A 316 -9.75 -47.67 -13.12
CA VAL A 316 -10.95 -47.04 -12.56
C VAL A 316 -11.37 -45.92 -13.55
N PRO A 317 -12.63 -45.86 -14.00
CA PRO A 317 -13.06 -44.86 -14.95
C PRO A 317 -13.03 -43.46 -14.31
N ALA A 318 -12.31 -42.54 -14.96
CA ALA A 318 -12.31 -41.13 -14.62
C ALA A 318 -13.72 -40.56 -14.84
N ALA A 319 -14.51 -40.53 -13.77
CA ALA A 319 -15.72 -39.72 -13.71
C ALA A 319 -15.31 -38.26 -13.96
N SER A 320 -15.99 -37.61 -14.91
CA SER A 320 -15.76 -36.22 -15.25
C SER A 320 -15.83 -35.35 -13.99
N HIS A 321 -14.85 -34.47 -13.79
CA HIS A 321 -14.86 -33.52 -12.67
C HIS A 321 -15.76 -32.29 -12.94
N ALA A 322 -16.33 -32.18 -14.14
CA ALA A 322 -17.24 -31.09 -14.52
C ALA A 322 -18.50 -31.03 -13.62
N PRO A 323 -19.22 -32.14 -13.35
CA PRO A 323 -20.40 -32.12 -12.48
C PRO A 323 -20.02 -31.81 -11.02
N LEU A 324 -18.83 -32.21 -10.57
CA LEU A 324 -18.36 -31.91 -9.21
C LEU A 324 -18.02 -30.43 -9.05
N ARG A 325 -17.41 -29.80 -10.06
CA ARG A 325 -17.09 -28.37 -10.06
C ARG A 325 -18.36 -27.52 -10.08
N GLU A 326 -19.36 -27.90 -10.87
CA GLU A 326 -20.67 -27.24 -10.88
C GLU A 326 -21.43 -27.46 -9.57
N ALA A 327 -21.40 -28.66 -8.97
CA ALA A 327 -22.02 -28.91 -7.66
C ALA A 327 -21.33 -28.15 -6.50
N ILE A 328 -20.01 -27.91 -6.59
CA ILE A 328 -19.27 -27.10 -5.61
C ILE A 328 -19.62 -25.61 -5.75
N LEU A 329 -19.71 -25.09 -6.98
CA LEU A 329 -20.14 -23.72 -7.22
C LEU A 329 -21.61 -23.51 -6.84
N GLU A 330 -22.49 -24.47 -7.15
CA GLU A 330 -23.88 -24.43 -6.73
C GLU A 330 -24.01 -24.46 -5.20
N ARG A 331 -23.25 -25.30 -4.48
CA ARG A 331 -23.20 -25.27 -3.00
C ARG A 331 -22.57 -24.01 -2.41
N ALA A 332 -21.59 -23.41 -3.07
CA ALA A 332 -20.94 -22.20 -2.60
C ALA A 332 -21.82 -20.95 -2.82
N LEU A 333 -22.68 -20.97 -3.83
CA LEU A 333 -23.67 -19.93 -4.13
C LEU A 333 -25.01 -20.15 -3.41
N HIS A 334 -25.29 -21.39 -3.00
CA HIS A 334 -26.41 -21.74 -2.14
C HIS A 334 -26.04 -21.41 -0.69
N MET A 335 -26.19 -20.14 -0.31
CA MET A 335 -26.17 -19.74 1.10
C MET A 335 -27.31 -20.47 1.82
N PRO A 336 -27.03 -21.40 2.76
CA PRO A 336 -28.08 -21.95 3.60
C PRO A 336 -28.69 -20.78 4.36
N GLU A 337 -30.02 -20.71 4.35
CA GLU A 337 -30.86 -19.66 4.94
C GLU A 337 -30.20 -19.02 6.18
N SER A 338 -29.46 -17.94 5.94
CA SER A 338 -28.71 -17.27 6.98
C SER A 338 -29.70 -16.47 7.81
N VAL A 339 -29.98 -17.01 8.99
CA VAL A 339 -30.78 -16.36 10.02
C VAL A 339 -30.04 -15.08 10.43
N CYS A 340 -30.74 -13.94 10.47
CA CYS A 340 -30.12 -12.70 10.93
C CYS A 340 -29.66 -12.82 12.39
N ASP A 341 -28.36 -12.60 12.67
CA ASP A 341 -27.79 -12.71 14.02
C ASP A 341 -28.42 -11.75 15.04
N MET A 342 -29.06 -10.67 14.58
CA MET A 342 -29.72 -9.69 15.45
C MET A 342 -31.19 -10.00 15.73
N CYS A 343 -31.92 -10.65 14.81
CA CYS A 343 -33.37 -10.82 14.95
C CYS A 343 -33.91 -12.24 14.71
N GLY A 344 -33.07 -13.20 14.35
CA GLY A 344 -33.48 -14.61 14.25
C GLY A 344 -34.37 -14.95 13.04
N ALA A 345 -34.54 -14.04 12.06
CA ALA A 345 -35.46 -14.26 10.93
C ALA A 345 -34.78 -14.92 9.73
N SER A 346 -35.40 -15.97 9.19
CA SER A 346 -35.06 -16.63 7.92
C SER A 346 -35.91 -16.07 6.77
N GLY A 347 -35.29 -15.57 5.70
CA GLY A 347 -35.97 -14.87 4.61
C GLY A 347 -36.38 -15.76 3.44
N GLY A 348 -37.68 -16.06 3.32
CA GLY A 348 -38.27 -16.68 2.13
C GLY A 348 -38.52 -15.69 0.98
N THR A 349 -37.86 -15.95 -0.15
CA THR A 349 -38.30 -15.67 -1.54
C THR A 349 -38.80 -14.28 -1.98
N HIS A 350 -38.24 -13.14 -1.53
CA HIS A 350 -38.47 -11.86 -2.24
C HIS A 350 -37.24 -10.94 -2.33
N ARG A 351 -37.08 -10.35 -3.54
CA ARG A 351 -35.94 -9.56 -4.04
C ARG A 351 -35.58 -8.35 -3.17
N VAL A 352 -34.27 -8.12 -3.05
CA VAL A 352 -33.61 -7.17 -2.14
C VAL A 352 -33.72 -5.70 -2.58
N ARG A 353 -34.00 -4.78 -1.65
CA ARG A 353 -33.74 -3.33 -1.78
C ARG A 353 -33.07 -2.82 -0.49
N HIS A 354 -32.06 -1.95 -0.64
CA HIS A 354 -31.17 -1.49 0.44
C HIS A 354 -31.86 -0.60 1.50
N CYS A 355 -31.36 -0.65 2.75
CA CYS A 355 -31.79 0.20 3.86
C CYS A 355 -31.25 1.65 3.75
N ALA A 356 -32.11 2.64 3.98
CA ALA A 356 -31.77 4.07 3.84
C ALA A 356 -30.83 4.61 4.94
N CYS A 357 -30.84 4.04 6.15
CA CYS A 357 -30.01 4.53 7.26
C CYS A 357 -28.59 4.00 7.25
N CYS A 358 -28.41 2.72 6.96
CA CYS A 358 -27.12 2.06 7.14
C CYS A 358 -26.41 1.70 5.84
N LYS A 359 -27.01 1.86 4.65
CA LYS A 359 -26.47 1.60 3.29
C LYS A 359 -25.77 0.24 3.02
N TRP A 360 -25.56 -0.59 4.03
CA TRP A 360 -24.66 -1.75 3.99
C TRP A 360 -25.36 -3.08 4.32
N ALA A 361 -26.67 -3.07 4.64
CA ALA A 361 -27.43 -4.28 4.93
C ALA A 361 -28.65 -4.45 4.01
N ALA A 362 -28.78 -5.66 3.48
CA ALA A 362 -29.97 -6.15 2.80
C ALA A 362 -30.99 -6.63 3.85
N TYR A 363 -32.23 -6.14 3.71
CA TYR A 363 -33.46 -6.47 4.46
C TYR A 363 -33.70 -5.75 5.79
N CYS A 364 -34.91 -5.21 5.89
CA CYS A 364 -35.53 -4.61 7.05
C CYS A 364 -37.00 -5.07 6.99
N SER A 365 -37.47 -5.82 7.99
CA SER A 365 -38.90 -6.17 8.05
C SER A 365 -39.73 -4.90 8.29
N ALA A 366 -41.01 -4.93 7.94
CA ALA A 366 -41.91 -3.79 8.20
C ALA A 366 -41.90 -3.33 9.67
N ALA A 367 -41.59 -4.24 10.61
CA ALA A 367 -41.47 -3.90 12.04
C ALA A 367 -40.33 -2.91 12.34
N CYS A 368 -39.22 -2.96 11.63
CA CYS A 368 -38.10 -2.03 11.85
C CYS A 368 -38.33 -0.64 11.22
N GLN A 369 -39.33 -0.48 10.34
CA GLN A 369 -39.71 0.83 9.80
C GLN A 369 -40.64 1.62 10.73
N TRP A 370 -41.27 0.97 11.72
CA TRP A 370 -42.28 1.58 12.58
C TRP A 370 -41.77 2.02 13.95
N ALA A 371 -40.51 1.71 14.28
CA ALA A 371 -39.85 2.23 15.48
C ALA A 371 -39.04 3.49 15.11
N ALA A 372 -39.75 4.60 14.90
CA ALA A 372 -39.20 5.95 14.85
C ALA A 372 -39.90 6.80 15.91
#